data_AF-A0A2N2J5F9-F1
#
_entry.id   AF-A0A2N2J5F9-F1
#
_cell.length_a   1.000
_cell.length_b   1.000
_cell.length_c   1.000
_cell.angle_alpha   90.00
_cell.angle_beta   90.00
_cell.angle_gamma   90.00
#
_symmetry.space_group_name_H-M   'P 1'
#
loop_
_entity.id
_entity.type
_entity.pdbx_description
1 polymer ?
#
loop_
_entity_poly.entity_id
_entity_poly.type
_entity_poly.pdbx_seq_one_letter_code
_entity_poly.pdbx_strand_id
1 'polypeptide(L)'
;MKRFKVQACLAFITFILSVVLITGCGSGGWGTSNPDSTAPTVTAVVPLDDAGNVTIKTKIITATFSEAMDPATLTTASFTLECPAGVSTATGVVTYDEVGKLATLTLPSTPDLPPTTLCTATITTAAKDLAGNALANDFVWTFTTDNTMKTFAVLAGSTVTNTGPTNVTGNLGVSPGMAVTGFPPGVVVTPGTIHAGDAVAAQAQSDLTSAYNLYLGTPCTVDLTGQNLGGLTLTSGVYCFTTSAQLTGNLTLDAQSNPNALFIFKIGSTLTTASNSSVVFINSVSSVQSDNLFWQVGASATLGTTTSFKGNIMALSSITLNTGAVIEGRALARNGAVTLDTNTITLPAP
;
A
#
# COMPACT_ATOMS: atom_id res chain seq x y z
N MET A 1 27.29 -54.65 -13.62
CA MET A 1 27.79 -55.61 -14.62
C MET A 1 26.72 -56.67 -14.86
N LYS A 2 26.55 -57.10 -16.13
CA LYS A 2 25.60 -58.11 -16.67
C LYS A 2 24.13 -57.63 -16.70
N ARG A 3 23.50 -57.15 -17.79
CA ARG A 3 23.31 -57.61 -19.20
C ARG A 3 22.70 -59.01 -19.33
N PHE A 4 21.47 -59.07 -19.88
CA PHE A 4 20.88 -60.00 -20.89
C PHE A 4 19.37 -59.65 -20.96
N LYS A 5 18.77 -58.96 -21.93
CA LYS A 5 18.61 -59.10 -23.40
C LYS A 5 17.92 -60.39 -23.88
N VAL A 6 16.71 -60.17 -24.44
CA VAL A 6 16.11 -60.75 -25.67
C VAL A 6 15.51 -62.15 -25.56
N GLN A 7 14.21 -62.30 -25.87
CA GLN A 7 13.77 -62.97 -27.11
C GLN A 7 12.28 -62.75 -27.41
N ALA A 8 12.03 -62.29 -28.64
CA ALA A 8 10.73 -62.25 -29.29
C ALA A 8 10.56 -63.48 -30.21
N CYS A 9 9.37 -63.59 -30.81
CA CYS A 9 8.98 -64.41 -31.97
C CYS A 9 8.28 -65.75 -31.63
N LEU A 10 6.99 -65.88 -31.96
CA LEU A 10 6.55 -66.50 -33.22
C LEU A 10 5.01 -66.43 -33.35
N ALA A 11 4.54 -65.96 -34.50
CA ALA A 11 3.14 -66.01 -34.91
C ALA A 11 2.86 -67.29 -35.71
N PHE A 12 1.70 -67.93 -35.54
CA PHE A 12 1.01 -68.65 -36.63
C PHE A 12 -0.49 -68.93 -36.33
N ILE A 13 -1.31 -68.38 -37.22
CA ILE A 13 -2.69 -68.60 -37.66
C ILE A 13 -3.36 -69.94 -37.28
N THR A 14 -4.64 -69.92 -36.84
CA THR A 14 -5.77 -70.59 -37.51
C THR A 14 -7.14 -70.26 -36.88
N PHE A 15 -8.12 -70.14 -37.77
CA PHE A 15 -9.52 -69.74 -37.62
C PHE A 15 -10.38 -71.00 -37.44
N ILE A 16 -11.30 -71.08 -36.47
CA ILE A 16 -12.53 -71.89 -36.55
C ILE A 16 -13.63 -71.29 -35.66
N LEU A 17 -14.76 -71.11 -36.31
CA LEU A 17 -16.06 -70.64 -35.89
C LEU A 17 -16.76 -71.69 -34.99
N SER A 18 -17.27 -71.31 -33.83
CA SER A 18 -18.44 -71.97 -33.22
C SER A 18 -19.11 -71.06 -32.20
N VAL A 19 -20.35 -70.69 -32.53
CA VAL A 19 -21.29 -69.96 -31.69
C VAL A 19 -21.74 -70.88 -30.56
N VAL A 20 -21.52 -70.47 -29.32
CA VAL A 20 -22.24 -70.98 -28.14
C VAL A 20 -22.76 -69.78 -27.37
N LEU A 21 -24.08 -69.58 -27.42
CA LEU A 21 -24.83 -68.68 -26.56
C LEU A 21 -24.82 -69.23 -25.15
N ILE A 22 -24.06 -68.59 -24.25
CA ILE A 22 -24.23 -68.73 -22.80
C ILE A 22 -24.65 -67.36 -22.29
N THR A 23 -25.95 -67.23 -22.01
CA THR A 23 -26.50 -66.14 -21.21
C THR A 23 -25.99 -66.29 -19.78
N GLY A 24 -25.22 -65.32 -19.29
CA GLY A 24 -24.82 -65.28 -17.89
C GLY A 24 -23.76 -64.24 -17.55
N CYS A 25 -24.23 -63.14 -16.93
CA CYS A 25 -23.50 -62.19 -16.07
C CYS A 25 -22.83 -60.97 -16.73
N GLY A 26 -23.31 -59.78 -16.31
CA GLY A 26 -22.51 -58.56 -16.24
C GLY A 26 -22.90 -57.44 -17.23
N SER A 27 -23.69 -56.47 -16.78
CA SER A 27 -23.42 -55.07 -17.13
C SER A 27 -23.91 -54.18 -15.99
N GLY A 28 -22.95 -53.53 -15.34
CA GLY A 28 -23.19 -52.52 -14.33
C GLY A 28 -24.05 -51.41 -14.91
N GLY A 29 -24.92 -50.86 -14.07
CA GLY A 29 -25.57 -49.61 -14.35
C GLY A 29 -24.52 -48.54 -14.58
N TRP A 30 -24.32 -48.15 -15.84
CA TRP A 30 -23.76 -46.86 -16.17
C TRP A 30 -24.81 -45.84 -15.75
N GLY A 31 -24.74 -45.41 -14.49
CA GLY A 31 -25.31 -44.13 -14.11
C GLY A 31 -24.65 -43.10 -15.00
N THR A 32 -25.35 -42.66 -16.03
CA THR A 32 -25.00 -41.46 -16.77
C THR A 32 -25.18 -40.31 -15.79
N SER A 33 -24.14 -40.00 -15.01
CA SER A 33 -24.05 -38.72 -14.34
C SER A 33 -24.26 -37.68 -15.43
N ASN A 34 -25.33 -36.90 -15.34
CA ASN A 34 -25.55 -35.79 -16.24
C ASN A 34 -24.23 -34.98 -16.27
N PRO A 35 -23.58 -34.80 -17.44
CA PRO A 35 -22.34 -34.05 -17.48
C PRO A 35 -22.64 -32.65 -16.95
N ASP A 36 -21.84 -32.19 -16.00
CA ASP A 36 -22.01 -30.86 -15.45
C ASP A 36 -21.85 -29.84 -16.58
N SER A 37 -22.89 -29.04 -16.77
CA SER A 37 -22.96 -28.01 -17.79
C SER A 37 -23.12 -26.61 -17.18
N THR A 38 -22.97 -26.51 -15.86
CA THR A 38 -23.08 -25.24 -15.14
C THR A 38 -21.77 -24.48 -15.32
N ALA A 39 -21.84 -23.23 -15.75
CA ALA A 39 -20.63 -22.42 -15.86
C ALA A 39 -20.25 -21.85 -14.48
N PRO A 40 -18.95 -21.82 -14.12
CA PRO A 40 -18.51 -21.19 -12.89
C PRO A 40 -18.77 -19.68 -12.92
N THR A 41 -18.95 -19.09 -11.72
CA THR A 41 -19.10 -17.65 -11.52
C THR A 41 -18.19 -17.17 -10.40
N VAL A 42 -17.76 -15.91 -10.46
CA VAL A 42 -17.02 -15.28 -9.36
C VAL A 42 -18.03 -14.70 -8.36
N THR A 43 -17.89 -15.08 -7.10
CA THR A 43 -18.81 -14.74 -6.00
C THR A 43 -18.26 -13.68 -5.06
N ALA A 44 -16.95 -13.53 -4.98
CA ALA A 44 -16.28 -12.50 -4.17
C ALA A 44 -14.87 -12.21 -4.71
N VAL A 45 -14.39 -10.99 -4.51
CA VAL A 45 -13.03 -10.55 -4.88
C VAL A 45 -12.39 -9.71 -3.79
N VAL A 46 -11.05 -9.75 -3.73
CA VAL A 46 -10.22 -8.84 -2.93
C VAL A 46 -9.05 -8.35 -3.80
N PRO A 47 -8.79 -7.03 -3.91
CA PRO A 47 -9.61 -5.92 -3.41
C PRO A 47 -11.05 -5.94 -3.93
N LEU A 48 -11.97 -5.34 -3.17
CA LEU A 48 -13.38 -5.23 -3.57
C LEU A 48 -13.48 -4.38 -4.84
N ASP A 49 -14.46 -4.69 -5.68
CA ASP A 49 -14.76 -3.88 -6.86
C ASP A 49 -15.05 -2.43 -6.46
N ASP A 50 -14.51 -1.50 -7.25
CA ASP A 50 -14.52 -0.05 -7.04
C ASP A 50 -13.86 0.45 -5.73
N ALA A 51 -13.02 -0.35 -5.07
CA ALA A 51 -12.31 0.09 -3.87
C ALA A 51 -11.33 1.24 -4.17
N GLY A 52 -11.50 2.41 -3.53
CA GLY A 52 -10.70 3.62 -3.81
C GLY A 52 -9.39 3.79 -3.02
N ASN A 53 -9.20 3.03 -1.95
CA ASN A 53 -8.14 3.23 -0.95
C ASN A 53 -7.24 1.99 -0.80
N VAL A 54 -6.96 1.30 -1.91
CA VAL A 54 -6.14 0.09 -1.86
C VAL A 54 -4.68 0.48 -1.66
N THR A 55 -4.03 -0.08 -0.65
CA THR A 55 -2.62 0.27 -0.41
C THR A 55 -1.73 -0.16 -1.57
N ILE A 56 -0.74 0.68 -1.89
CA ILE A 56 0.30 0.37 -2.89
C ILE A 56 1.08 -0.92 -2.57
N LYS A 57 1.02 -1.38 -1.31
CA LYS A 57 1.62 -2.63 -0.82
C LYS A 57 0.78 -3.87 -1.07
N THR A 58 -0.41 -3.75 -1.66
CA THR A 58 -1.26 -4.90 -1.96
C THR A 58 -0.53 -5.85 -2.90
N LYS A 59 -0.20 -7.04 -2.40
CA LYS A 59 0.48 -8.11 -3.17
C LYS A 59 -0.41 -9.31 -3.45
N ILE A 60 -1.60 -9.36 -2.88
CA ILE A 60 -2.49 -10.51 -2.95
C ILE A 60 -3.80 -10.01 -3.53
N ILE A 61 -4.18 -10.58 -4.67
CA ILE A 61 -5.44 -10.32 -5.37
C ILE A 61 -6.15 -11.66 -5.46
N THR A 62 -7.39 -11.74 -4.98
CA THR A 62 -8.12 -13.00 -4.88
C THR A 62 -9.49 -12.94 -5.54
N ALA A 63 -9.96 -14.12 -5.96
CA ALA A 63 -11.31 -14.33 -6.45
C ALA A 63 -11.84 -15.69 -5.95
N THR A 64 -13.06 -15.69 -5.42
CA THR A 64 -13.76 -16.88 -4.94
C THR A 64 -14.80 -17.31 -5.97
N PHE A 65 -14.85 -18.59 -6.33
CA PHE A 65 -15.77 -19.12 -7.33
C PHE A 65 -16.99 -19.81 -6.71
N SER A 66 -18.08 -19.91 -7.47
CA SER A 66 -19.30 -20.65 -7.10
C SER A 66 -19.05 -22.15 -6.91
N GLU A 67 -18.07 -22.69 -7.62
CA GLU A 67 -17.74 -24.11 -7.68
C GLU A 67 -16.23 -24.36 -7.80
N ALA A 68 -15.85 -25.64 -7.84
CA ALA A 68 -14.45 -26.03 -7.92
C ALA A 68 -13.90 -25.82 -9.34
N MET A 69 -12.87 -25.00 -9.46
CA MET A 69 -12.14 -24.74 -10.69
C MET A 69 -11.07 -25.80 -10.99
N ASP A 70 -10.74 -26.00 -12.28
CA ASP A 70 -9.55 -26.75 -12.70
C ASP A 70 -8.29 -25.89 -12.46
N PRO A 71 -7.40 -26.29 -11.52
CA PRO A 71 -6.19 -25.53 -11.21
C PRO A 71 -5.26 -25.33 -12.42
N ALA A 72 -5.28 -26.24 -13.40
CA ALA A 72 -4.44 -26.13 -14.60
C ALA A 72 -4.86 -24.98 -15.52
N THR A 73 -6.11 -24.51 -15.38
CA THR A 73 -6.65 -23.39 -16.16
C THR A 73 -6.50 -22.04 -15.46
N LEU A 74 -6.12 -22.03 -14.18
CA LEU A 74 -5.87 -20.83 -13.38
C LEU A 74 -4.38 -20.49 -13.43
N THR A 75 -4.01 -19.64 -14.38
CA THR A 75 -2.62 -19.25 -14.66
C THR A 75 -2.53 -17.72 -14.82
N THR A 76 -1.33 -17.20 -14.99
CA THR A 76 -1.12 -15.76 -15.28
C THR A 76 -1.69 -15.31 -16.63
N ALA A 77 -2.15 -16.24 -17.48
CA ALA A 77 -2.88 -15.92 -18.70
C ALA A 77 -4.40 -15.81 -18.48
N SER A 78 -4.93 -16.45 -17.43
CA SER A 78 -6.36 -16.43 -17.11
C SER A 78 -6.70 -15.56 -15.91
N PHE A 79 -5.74 -15.20 -15.06
CA PHE A 79 -5.90 -14.23 -13.98
C PHE A 79 -4.81 -13.16 -14.08
N THR A 80 -5.18 -11.97 -14.54
CA THR A 80 -4.28 -10.85 -14.85
C THR A 80 -4.56 -9.63 -14.00
N LEU A 81 -3.56 -8.75 -13.91
CA LEU A 81 -3.64 -7.43 -13.29
C LEU A 81 -2.95 -6.39 -14.18
N GLU A 82 -3.64 -5.29 -14.44
CA GLU A 82 -3.13 -4.11 -15.13
C GLU A 82 -3.16 -2.91 -14.18
N CYS A 83 -1.99 -2.33 -13.92
CA CYS A 83 -1.79 -1.18 -13.04
C CYS A 83 -0.64 -0.33 -13.60
N PRO A 84 -0.89 0.78 -14.31
CA PRO A 84 -2.22 1.35 -14.62
C PRO A 84 -3.07 0.48 -15.57
N ALA A 85 -4.38 0.71 -15.60
CA ALA A 85 -5.29 0.08 -16.57
C ALA A 85 -4.75 0.19 -18.01
N GLY A 86 -4.73 -0.92 -18.75
CA GLY A 86 -4.13 -1.03 -20.09
C GLY A 86 -2.62 -1.30 -20.11
N VAL A 87 -1.97 -1.36 -18.93
CA VAL A 87 -0.54 -1.68 -18.78
C VAL A 87 -0.38 -2.91 -17.90
N SER A 88 0.04 -4.03 -18.50
CA SER A 88 0.27 -5.27 -17.76
C SER A 88 1.32 -5.08 -16.66
N THR A 89 0.97 -5.41 -15.42
CA THR A 89 1.87 -5.33 -14.27
C THR A 89 2.79 -6.56 -14.20
N ALA A 90 3.89 -6.45 -13.43
CA ALA A 90 4.84 -7.54 -13.21
C ALA A 90 4.12 -8.88 -12.95
N THR A 91 4.51 -9.92 -13.70
CA THR A 91 3.87 -11.24 -13.66
C THR A 91 4.03 -11.86 -12.28
N GLY A 92 2.92 -11.93 -11.54
CA GLY A 92 2.80 -12.66 -10.28
C GLY A 92 2.72 -14.17 -10.47
N VAL A 93 2.39 -14.87 -9.40
CA VAL A 93 2.09 -16.31 -9.40
C VAL A 93 0.61 -16.51 -9.08
N VAL A 94 -0.08 -17.33 -9.88
CA VAL A 94 -1.46 -17.73 -9.60
C VAL A 94 -1.45 -19.07 -8.89
N THR A 95 -2.18 -19.14 -7.78
CA THR A 95 -2.42 -20.36 -7.00
C THR A 95 -3.91 -20.54 -6.79
N TYR A 96 -4.34 -21.76 -6.49
CA TYR A 96 -5.76 -22.07 -6.26
C TYR A 96 -5.90 -22.99 -5.05
N ASP A 97 -6.80 -22.63 -4.14
CA ASP A 97 -7.25 -23.48 -3.02
C ASP A 97 -8.59 -24.12 -3.40
N GLU A 98 -8.57 -25.43 -3.61
CA GLU A 98 -9.74 -26.23 -4.01
C GLU A 98 -10.84 -26.24 -2.94
N VAL A 99 -10.47 -26.17 -1.66
CA VAL A 99 -11.45 -26.22 -0.55
C VAL A 99 -12.16 -24.87 -0.42
N GLY A 100 -11.39 -23.79 -0.44
CA GLY A 100 -11.91 -22.42 -0.39
C GLY A 100 -12.49 -21.93 -1.71
N LYS A 101 -12.34 -22.68 -2.81
CA LYS A 101 -12.66 -22.25 -4.19
C LYS A 101 -12.03 -20.90 -4.52
N LEU A 102 -10.79 -20.69 -4.07
CA LEU A 102 -10.16 -19.38 -4.02
C LEU A 102 -8.93 -19.35 -4.93
N ALA A 103 -8.99 -18.59 -6.03
CA ALA A 103 -7.80 -18.25 -6.79
C ALA A 103 -7.09 -17.04 -6.15
N THR A 104 -5.77 -17.09 -6.12
CA THR A 104 -4.92 -16.04 -5.58
C THR A 104 -3.80 -15.71 -6.56
N LEU A 105 -3.81 -14.48 -7.08
CA LEU A 105 -2.70 -13.85 -7.78
C LEU A 105 -1.79 -13.16 -6.75
N THR A 106 -0.58 -13.68 -6.59
CA THR A 106 0.45 -13.12 -5.70
C THR A 106 1.48 -12.35 -6.52
N LEU A 107 1.56 -11.05 -6.33
CA LEU A 107 2.53 -10.17 -6.99
C LEU A 107 3.92 -10.28 -6.35
N PRO A 108 4.99 -9.96 -7.10
CA PRO A 108 6.33 -9.83 -6.52
C PRO A 108 6.38 -8.81 -5.38
N SER A 109 7.28 -9.01 -4.42
CA SER A 109 7.47 -8.09 -3.29
C SER A 109 7.89 -6.68 -3.72
N THR A 110 8.52 -6.55 -4.89
CA THR A 110 8.95 -5.29 -5.49
C THR A 110 8.82 -5.33 -7.03
N PRO A 111 8.47 -4.22 -7.70
CA PRO A 111 8.10 -2.92 -7.13
C PRO A 111 6.72 -2.94 -6.45
N ASP A 112 6.40 -1.86 -5.74
CA ASP A 112 5.03 -1.60 -5.26
C ASP A 112 4.10 -1.23 -6.40
N LEU A 113 2.79 -1.41 -6.17
CA LEU A 113 1.81 -0.91 -7.12
C LEU A 113 1.95 0.62 -7.21
N PRO A 114 1.77 1.22 -8.40
CA PRO A 114 1.85 2.67 -8.54
C PRO A 114 0.84 3.36 -7.61
N PRO A 115 1.16 4.51 -6.98
CA PRO A 115 0.21 5.26 -6.15
C PRO A 115 -0.85 5.96 -7.01
N THR A 116 -2.02 6.21 -6.43
CA THR A 116 -3.12 6.98 -7.06
C THR A 116 -3.46 6.46 -8.46
N THR A 117 -3.51 5.13 -8.60
CA THR A 117 -3.58 4.46 -9.91
C THR A 117 -4.76 3.52 -9.97
N LEU A 118 -5.57 3.65 -11.01
CA LEU A 118 -6.63 2.69 -11.31
C LEU A 118 -6.00 1.39 -11.81
N CYS A 119 -6.28 0.32 -11.10
CA CYS A 119 -5.90 -1.04 -11.40
C CYS A 119 -7.11 -1.83 -11.90
N THR A 120 -6.90 -2.68 -12.90
CA THR A 120 -7.92 -3.57 -13.46
C THR A 120 -7.46 -5.01 -13.29
N ALA A 121 -8.22 -5.81 -12.56
CA ALA A 121 -8.01 -7.24 -12.45
C ALA A 121 -9.01 -7.98 -13.34
N THR A 122 -8.56 -9.05 -14.00
CA THR A 122 -9.40 -9.81 -14.93
C THR A 122 -9.22 -11.30 -14.71
N ILE A 123 -10.34 -12.03 -14.66
CA ILE A 123 -10.35 -13.48 -14.84
C ILE A 123 -11.01 -13.78 -16.19
N THR A 124 -10.25 -14.35 -17.10
CA THR A 124 -10.71 -14.56 -18.48
C THR A 124 -11.52 -15.84 -18.61
N THR A 125 -12.26 -15.96 -19.72
CA THR A 125 -12.95 -17.20 -20.16
C THR A 125 -12.02 -18.40 -20.38
N ALA A 126 -10.70 -18.24 -20.27
CA ALA A 126 -9.77 -19.37 -20.25
C ALA A 126 -9.83 -20.19 -18.95
N ALA A 127 -10.32 -19.61 -17.84
CA ALA A 127 -10.53 -20.34 -16.59
C ALA A 127 -11.77 -21.23 -16.67
N LYS A 128 -11.63 -22.50 -16.25
CA LYS A 128 -12.67 -23.53 -16.36
C LYS A 128 -12.86 -24.29 -15.06
N ASP A 129 -14.04 -24.86 -14.88
CA ASP A 129 -14.31 -25.84 -13.84
C ASP A 129 -13.68 -27.22 -14.15
N LEU A 130 -13.82 -28.17 -13.22
CA LEU A 130 -13.34 -29.54 -13.38
C LEU A 130 -14.08 -30.34 -14.48
N ALA A 131 -15.26 -29.89 -14.91
CA ALA A 131 -16.03 -30.49 -16.00
C ALA A 131 -15.68 -29.89 -17.38
N GLY A 132 -14.88 -28.82 -17.41
CA GLY A 132 -14.44 -28.12 -18.61
C GLY A 132 -15.32 -26.95 -19.03
N ASN A 133 -16.31 -26.55 -18.23
CA ASN A 133 -17.12 -25.36 -18.49
C ASN A 133 -16.31 -24.10 -18.18
N ALA A 134 -16.25 -23.17 -19.13
CA ALA A 134 -15.60 -21.88 -18.95
C ALA A 134 -16.51 -20.89 -18.23
N LEU A 135 -15.92 -19.84 -17.65
CA LEU A 135 -16.66 -18.61 -17.32
C LEU A 135 -17.46 -18.14 -18.54
N ALA A 136 -18.69 -17.66 -18.32
CA ALA A 136 -19.55 -17.21 -19.40
C ALA A 136 -19.03 -15.95 -20.12
N ASN A 137 -18.36 -15.06 -19.38
CA ASN A 137 -17.67 -13.87 -19.87
C ASN A 137 -16.41 -13.64 -19.03
N ASP A 138 -15.48 -12.82 -19.52
CA ASP A 138 -14.39 -12.32 -18.68
C ASP A 138 -14.97 -11.58 -17.47
N PHE A 139 -14.53 -11.94 -16.27
CA PHE A 139 -14.89 -11.24 -15.04
C PHE A 139 -13.85 -10.14 -14.80
N VAL A 140 -14.28 -8.89 -14.92
CA VAL A 140 -13.42 -7.71 -14.77
C VAL A 140 -13.89 -6.91 -13.58
N TRP A 141 -12.96 -6.49 -12.73
CA TRP A 141 -13.23 -5.57 -11.64
C TRP A 141 -12.08 -4.58 -11.48
N THR A 142 -12.36 -3.46 -10.84
CA THR A 142 -11.36 -2.39 -10.67
C THR A 142 -11.14 -2.02 -9.22
N PHE A 143 -9.97 -1.48 -8.93
CA PHE A 143 -9.69 -0.81 -7.67
C PHE A 143 -8.66 0.29 -7.90
N THR A 144 -8.72 1.35 -7.12
CA THR A 144 -7.73 2.43 -7.14
C THR A 144 -6.75 2.23 -6.00
N THR A 145 -5.47 2.16 -6.34
CA THR A 145 -4.42 2.26 -5.34
C THR A 145 -4.33 3.70 -4.86
N ASP A 146 -4.20 3.90 -3.56
CA ASP A 146 -3.95 5.23 -3.02
C ASP A 146 -2.86 5.19 -1.95
N ASN A 147 -2.25 6.34 -1.72
CA ASN A 147 -1.48 6.60 -0.51
C ASN A 147 -2.37 7.44 0.41
N THR A 148 -3.24 6.75 1.14
CA THR A 148 -4.28 7.38 1.98
C THR A 148 -3.70 8.37 2.98
N MET A 149 -2.46 8.12 3.45
CA MET A 149 -1.69 9.03 4.31
C MET A 149 -1.52 10.44 3.70
N LYS A 150 -1.44 10.59 2.37
CA LYS A 150 -1.27 11.91 1.73
C LYS A 150 -2.43 12.87 1.99
N THR A 151 -3.63 12.33 2.23
CA THR A 151 -4.83 13.13 2.53
C THR A 151 -4.86 13.63 3.98
N PHE A 152 -4.01 13.10 4.86
CA PHE A 152 -3.96 13.48 6.27
C PHE A 152 -2.94 14.59 6.51
N ALA A 153 -3.43 15.71 7.04
CA ALA A 153 -2.59 16.77 7.61
C ALA A 153 -2.04 16.35 8.98
N VAL A 154 -2.85 15.62 9.76
CA VAL A 154 -2.52 15.12 11.08
C VAL A 154 -2.91 13.65 11.17
N LEU A 155 -1.99 12.79 11.60
CA LEU A 155 -2.26 11.37 11.86
C LEU A 155 -1.52 10.93 13.12
N ALA A 156 -2.20 10.24 14.03
CA ALA A 156 -1.61 9.76 15.28
C ALA A 156 -1.87 8.28 15.54
N GLY A 157 -0.94 7.61 16.23
CA GLY A 157 -1.08 6.22 16.64
C GLY A 157 -2.04 6.04 17.80
N SER A 158 -1.93 6.92 18.80
CA SER A 158 -2.65 6.78 20.07
C SER A 158 -3.79 7.79 20.24
N THR A 159 -3.49 9.09 20.16
CA THR A 159 -4.46 10.17 20.38
C THR A 159 -4.07 11.44 19.62
N VAL A 160 -5.07 12.25 19.27
CA VAL A 160 -4.86 13.67 18.93
C VAL A 160 -5.48 14.53 20.02
N THR A 161 -4.70 15.46 20.58
CA THR A 161 -5.18 16.40 21.60
C THR A 161 -4.91 17.81 21.14
N ASN A 162 -5.90 18.70 21.24
CA ASN A 162 -5.78 20.09 20.88
C ASN A 162 -6.16 21.04 22.04
N THR A 163 -5.42 22.14 22.15
CA THR A 163 -5.75 23.32 22.95
C THR A 163 -5.90 24.54 22.03
N GLY A 164 -6.87 25.41 22.30
CA GLY A 164 -7.03 26.65 21.53
C GLY A 164 -7.50 26.47 20.05
N PRO A 165 -7.61 27.57 19.30
CA PRO A 165 -8.20 27.58 17.97
C PRO A 165 -7.20 27.12 16.89
N THR A 166 -6.94 25.82 16.85
CA THR A 166 -6.15 25.19 15.77
C THR A 166 -6.97 25.06 14.49
N ASN A 167 -6.35 25.32 13.33
CA ASN A 167 -6.92 25.09 12.00
C ASN A 167 -6.16 23.98 11.28
N VAL A 168 -6.85 22.92 10.87
CA VAL A 168 -6.28 21.80 10.10
C VAL A 168 -6.91 21.77 8.71
N THR A 169 -6.11 21.98 7.66
CA THR A 169 -6.55 21.86 6.25
C THR A 169 -6.05 20.53 5.69
N GLY A 170 -6.93 19.52 5.70
CA GLY A 170 -6.66 18.12 5.38
C GLY A 170 -7.34 17.19 6.40
N ASN A 171 -7.30 15.88 6.18
CA ASN A 171 -7.87 14.94 7.14
C ASN A 171 -7.07 14.91 8.45
N LEU A 172 -7.77 14.61 9.55
CA LEU A 172 -7.19 14.35 10.87
C LEU A 172 -7.54 12.92 11.28
N GLY A 173 -6.54 12.12 11.63
CA GLY A 173 -6.74 10.69 11.89
C GLY A 173 -6.11 10.19 13.18
N VAL A 174 -6.71 9.16 13.77
CA VAL A 174 -6.10 8.34 14.83
C VAL A 174 -6.39 6.87 14.55
N SER A 175 -5.37 6.01 14.62
CA SER A 175 -5.50 4.55 14.60
C SER A 175 -4.20 3.90 15.10
N PRO A 176 -4.23 2.80 15.87
CA PRO A 176 -5.41 2.08 16.39
C PRO A 176 -6.12 2.81 17.53
N GLY A 177 -5.57 3.91 18.03
CA GLY A 177 -6.29 4.78 18.95
C GLY A 177 -7.58 5.34 18.35
N MET A 178 -8.47 5.84 19.22
CA MET A 178 -9.80 6.30 18.82
C MET A 178 -10.12 7.72 19.29
N ALA A 179 -9.22 8.36 20.04
CA ALA A 179 -9.52 9.63 20.70
C ALA A 179 -8.93 10.83 19.94
N VAL A 180 -9.83 11.73 19.55
CA VAL A 180 -9.53 13.09 19.09
C VAL A 180 -10.22 14.04 20.06
N THR A 181 -9.46 14.89 20.74
CA THR A 181 -9.97 15.81 21.77
C THR A 181 -9.57 17.25 21.45
N GLY A 182 -10.39 18.22 21.86
CA GLY A 182 -10.15 19.65 21.59
C GLY A 182 -10.57 20.13 20.21
N PHE A 183 -11.42 19.38 19.51
CA PHE A 183 -12.08 19.77 18.26
C PHE A 183 -13.61 19.71 18.47
N PRO A 184 -14.28 20.78 18.94
CA PRO A 184 -13.84 22.19 19.10
C PRO A 184 -12.99 22.47 20.38
N PRO A 185 -12.27 23.63 20.48
CA PRO A 185 -12.30 24.79 19.57
C PRO A 185 -11.40 24.66 18.33
N GLY A 186 -10.56 23.63 18.25
CA GLY A 186 -9.88 23.32 17.00
C GLY A 186 -10.89 22.95 15.90
N VAL A 187 -10.52 23.20 14.66
CA VAL A 187 -11.36 22.88 13.50
C VAL A 187 -10.57 22.12 12.44
N VAL A 188 -11.23 21.14 11.83
CA VAL A 188 -10.80 20.55 10.57
C VAL A 188 -11.58 21.23 9.45
N VAL A 189 -10.86 21.85 8.53
CA VAL A 189 -11.42 22.66 7.44
C VAL A 189 -11.86 21.75 6.31
N THR A 190 -13.10 21.91 5.85
CA THR A 190 -13.67 21.20 4.69
C THR A 190 -12.78 21.38 3.45
N PRO A 191 -12.53 20.32 2.66
CA PRO A 191 -13.18 18.99 2.68
C PRO A 191 -12.59 18.00 3.69
N GLY A 192 -11.63 18.39 4.53
CA GLY A 192 -11.05 17.52 5.54
C GLY A 192 -12.09 17.01 6.55
N THR A 193 -11.90 15.78 7.02
CA THR A 193 -12.74 15.15 8.04
C THR A 193 -11.90 14.50 9.14
N ILE A 194 -12.54 14.17 10.26
CA ILE A 194 -11.92 13.46 11.39
C ILE A 194 -12.20 11.96 11.25
N HIS A 195 -11.14 11.16 11.19
CA HIS A 195 -11.15 9.70 11.13
C HIS A 195 -10.62 9.11 12.45
N ALA A 196 -11.50 8.74 13.37
CA ALA A 196 -11.12 8.28 14.70
C ALA A 196 -11.32 6.75 14.84
N GLY A 197 -10.25 5.98 14.67
CA GLY A 197 -10.26 4.52 14.79
C GLY A 197 -10.93 3.78 13.63
N ASP A 198 -11.16 4.43 12.49
CA ASP A 198 -11.79 3.80 11.33
C ASP A 198 -10.78 3.12 10.37
N ALA A 199 -11.31 2.47 9.35
CA ALA A 199 -10.51 1.77 8.35
C ALA A 199 -9.63 2.72 7.51
N VAL A 200 -10.06 3.97 7.30
CA VAL A 200 -9.30 4.96 6.52
C VAL A 200 -8.06 5.40 7.30
N ALA A 201 -8.21 5.73 8.59
CA ALA A 201 -7.09 6.04 9.47
C ALA A 201 -6.17 4.83 9.69
N ALA A 202 -6.72 3.61 9.78
CA ALA A 202 -5.93 2.39 9.85
C ALA A 202 -5.08 2.18 8.59
N GLN A 203 -5.66 2.40 7.42
CA GLN A 203 -4.93 2.30 6.15
C GLN A 203 -3.85 3.39 6.04
N ALA A 204 -4.16 4.61 6.45
CA ALA A 204 -3.20 5.71 6.48
C ALA A 204 -2.01 5.43 7.40
N GLN A 205 -2.21 4.74 8.51
CA GLN A 205 -1.12 4.32 9.41
C GLN A 205 -0.22 3.23 8.79
N SER A 206 -0.81 2.32 8.02
CA SER A 206 -0.05 1.33 7.25
C SER A 206 0.80 2.01 6.17
N ASP A 207 0.22 2.98 5.46
CA ASP A 207 0.91 3.76 4.42
C ASP A 207 2.02 4.63 5.04
N LEU A 208 1.76 5.27 6.19
CA LEU A 208 2.77 6.00 6.99
C LEU A 208 3.93 5.08 7.40
N THR A 209 3.64 3.87 7.88
CA THR A 209 4.67 2.90 8.25
C THR A 209 5.55 2.53 7.06
N SER A 210 4.96 2.37 5.89
CA SER A 210 5.70 2.08 4.66
C SER A 210 6.59 3.25 4.25
N ALA A 211 6.05 4.48 4.25
CA ALA A 211 6.81 5.69 3.96
C ALA A 211 7.97 5.89 4.95
N TYR A 212 7.71 5.73 6.24
CA TYR A 212 8.73 5.83 7.29
C TYR A 212 9.89 4.85 7.05
N ASN A 213 9.59 3.59 6.76
CA ASN A 213 10.62 2.57 6.51
C ASN A 213 11.40 2.82 5.20
N LEU A 214 10.72 3.34 4.17
CA LEU A 214 11.38 3.76 2.91
C LEU A 214 12.43 4.84 3.17
N TYR A 215 12.07 5.92 3.86
CA TYR A 215 13.00 7.01 4.14
C TYR A 215 14.09 6.60 5.14
N LEU A 216 13.77 5.77 6.13
CA LEU A 216 14.75 5.19 7.04
C LEU A 216 15.80 4.35 6.28
N GLY A 217 15.38 3.60 5.26
CA GLY A 217 16.25 2.77 4.42
C GLY A 217 17.02 3.55 3.35
N THR A 218 16.70 4.81 3.10
CA THR A 218 17.37 5.62 2.06
C THR A 218 18.84 5.88 2.44
N PRO A 219 19.83 5.64 1.56
CA PRO A 219 21.23 5.89 1.86
C PRO A 219 21.51 7.34 2.28
N CYS A 220 22.37 7.50 3.28
CA CYS A 220 22.78 8.82 3.74
C CYS A 220 23.73 9.49 2.74
N THR A 221 23.54 10.77 2.46
CA THR A 221 24.49 11.54 1.63
C THR A 221 25.36 12.49 2.45
N VAL A 222 24.81 13.10 3.49
CA VAL A 222 25.52 14.05 4.35
C VAL A 222 25.14 13.79 5.81
N ASP A 223 26.15 13.55 6.66
CA ASP A 223 25.95 13.45 8.11
C ASP A 223 26.10 14.84 8.75
N LEU A 224 25.04 15.28 9.43
CA LEU A 224 24.96 16.55 10.17
C LEU A 224 24.88 16.31 11.68
N THR A 225 25.15 15.10 12.17
CA THR A 225 25.14 14.77 13.60
C THR A 225 25.91 15.81 14.42
N GLY A 226 25.26 16.35 15.45
CA GLY A 226 25.84 17.36 16.34
C GLY A 226 25.80 18.80 15.81
N GLN A 227 25.37 19.03 14.57
CA GLN A 227 25.18 20.37 14.02
C GLN A 227 23.76 20.88 14.26
N ASN A 228 23.62 22.19 14.46
CA ASN A 228 22.32 22.85 14.44
C ASN A 228 21.93 23.14 12.98
N LEU A 229 20.67 22.91 12.62
CA LEU A 229 20.14 23.20 11.28
C LEU A 229 20.01 24.70 11.01
N GLY A 230 19.97 25.52 12.06
CA GLY A 230 19.90 26.97 11.98
C GLY A 230 21.10 27.60 11.30
N GLY A 231 20.83 28.49 10.36
CA GLY A 231 21.83 29.20 9.56
C GLY A 231 22.34 28.41 8.35
N LEU A 232 21.97 27.13 8.22
CA LEU A 232 22.40 26.32 7.08
C LEU A 232 21.60 26.66 5.82
N THR A 233 22.28 26.58 4.68
CA THR A 233 21.67 26.51 3.35
C THR A 233 22.02 25.15 2.76
N LEU A 234 21.01 24.34 2.50
CA LEU A 234 21.15 22.96 2.03
C LEU A 234 20.52 22.82 0.65
N THR A 235 21.16 22.09 -0.26
CA THR A 235 20.59 21.71 -1.55
C THR A 235 19.82 20.39 -1.44
N SER A 236 19.18 19.93 -2.51
CA SER A 236 18.47 18.64 -2.48
C SER A 236 19.41 17.49 -2.10
N GLY A 237 18.99 16.63 -1.16
CA GLY A 237 19.82 15.54 -0.66
C GLY A 237 19.22 14.80 0.54
N VAL A 238 19.99 13.83 1.06
CA VAL A 238 19.65 13.02 2.23
C VAL A 238 20.60 13.36 3.39
N TYR A 239 20.07 14.06 4.38
CA TYR A 239 20.77 14.55 5.56
C TYR A 239 20.48 13.67 6.77
N CYS A 240 21.52 13.30 7.53
CA CYS A 240 21.37 12.35 8.62
C CYS A 240 21.85 12.92 9.95
N PHE A 241 21.18 12.48 11.00
CA PHE A 241 21.58 12.67 12.38
C PHE A 241 21.50 11.29 13.04
N THR A 242 22.62 10.76 13.53
CA THR A 242 22.62 9.52 14.32
C THR A 242 21.95 9.71 15.68
N THR A 243 21.89 10.95 16.16
CA THR A 243 21.24 11.37 17.40
C THR A 243 20.11 12.36 17.10
N SER A 244 19.88 13.34 17.97
CA SER A 244 18.83 14.34 17.80
C SER A 244 19.26 15.46 16.82
N ALA A 245 18.29 16.01 16.10
CA ALA A 245 18.47 17.22 15.31
C ALA A 245 17.82 18.41 16.03
N GLN A 246 18.49 19.56 15.97
CA GLN A 246 18.00 20.81 16.53
C GLN A 246 17.96 21.88 15.44
N LEU A 247 16.91 22.69 15.45
CA LEU A 247 16.78 23.87 14.60
C LEU A 247 16.60 25.10 15.48
N THR A 248 17.56 26.03 15.42
CA THR A 248 17.48 27.32 16.10
C THR A 248 17.65 28.44 15.09
N GLY A 249 16.62 29.26 14.87
CA GLY A 249 16.60 30.23 13.77
C GLY A 249 16.16 29.61 12.45
N ASN A 250 16.77 30.02 11.34
CA ASN A 250 16.31 29.71 9.99
C ASN A 250 17.13 28.61 9.31
N LEU A 251 16.46 27.59 8.76
CA LEU A 251 17.04 26.64 7.81
C LEU A 251 16.59 27.01 6.39
N THR A 252 17.55 27.16 5.49
CA THR A 252 17.30 27.46 4.07
C THR A 252 17.48 26.21 3.22
N LEU A 253 16.49 25.89 2.40
CA LEU A 253 16.52 24.81 1.43
C LEU A 253 16.58 25.41 0.02
N ASP A 254 17.70 25.25 -0.66
CA ASP A 254 17.92 25.73 -2.02
C ASP A 254 17.53 24.66 -3.03
N ALA A 255 16.40 24.88 -3.71
CA ALA A 255 15.92 23.96 -4.73
C ALA A 255 16.67 24.10 -6.06
N GLN A 256 17.50 25.13 -6.24
CA GLN A 256 18.31 25.35 -7.44
C GLN A 256 17.48 25.30 -8.75
N SER A 257 16.25 25.82 -8.70
CA SER A 257 15.28 25.78 -9.80
C SER A 257 14.89 24.38 -10.27
N ASN A 258 15.14 23.34 -9.45
CA ASN A 258 14.73 21.97 -9.73
C ASN A 258 13.31 21.74 -9.18
N PRO A 259 12.31 21.47 -10.05
CA PRO A 259 10.94 21.17 -9.60
C PRO A 259 10.84 19.86 -8.82
N ASN A 260 11.81 18.96 -9.00
CA ASN A 260 11.89 17.67 -8.33
C ASN A 260 12.93 17.67 -7.19
N ALA A 261 13.31 18.84 -6.67
CA ALA A 261 14.23 18.93 -5.54
C ALA A 261 13.68 18.16 -4.33
N LEU A 262 14.42 17.13 -3.91
CA LEU A 262 14.04 16.22 -2.82
C LEU A 262 14.95 16.44 -1.61
N PHE A 263 14.33 16.61 -0.45
CA PHE A 263 15.04 16.79 0.82
C PHE A 263 14.56 15.75 1.81
N ILE A 264 15.48 14.94 2.32
CA ILE A 264 15.18 13.90 3.32
C ILE A 264 16.08 14.13 4.52
N PHE A 265 15.47 14.36 5.68
CA PHE A 265 16.14 14.41 6.97
C PHE A 265 15.86 13.13 7.74
N LYS A 266 16.91 12.35 8.02
CA LYS A 266 16.85 11.11 8.80
C LYS A 266 17.42 11.35 10.19
N ILE A 267 16.59 11.25 11.21
CA ILE A 267 16.96 11.64 12.58
C ILE A 267 16.82 10.41 13.47
N GLY A 268 17.92 9.98 14.10
CA GLY A 268 17.96 8.76 14.90
C GLY A 268 17.17 8.86 16.21
N SER A 269 17.00 10.08 16.74
CA SER A 269 16.25 10.34 17.98
C SER A 269 15.20 11.44 17.76
N THR A 270 15.33 12.59 18.43
CA THR A 270 14.32 13.65 18.43
C THR A 270 14.62 14.76 17.43
N LEU A 271 13.56 15.38 16.91
CA LEU A 271 13.63 16.66 16.20
C LEU A 271 13.07 17.76 17.10
N THR A 272 13.83 18.82 17.35
CA THR A 272 13.33 19.97 18.14
C THR A 272 13.62 21.29 17.46
N THR A 273 12.64 22.19 17.43
CA THR A 273 12.86 23.58 17.01
C THR A 273 12.80 24.51 18.21
N ALA A 274 13.65 25.55 18.22
CA ALA A 274 13.47 26.68 19.12
C ALA A 274 12.23 27.49 18.72
N SER A 275 11.74 28.34 19.62
CA SER A 275 10.67 29.29 19.28
C SER A 275 11.09 30.22 18.13
N ASN A 276 10.15 30.58 17.27
CA ASN A 276 10.36 31.42 16.08
C ASN A 276 11.37 30.85 15.05
N SER A 277 11.65 29.54 15.09
CA SER A 277 12.43 28.90 14.03
C SER A 277 11.67 28.83 12.72
N SER A 278 12.40 28.73 11.59
CA SER A 278 11.79 28.66 10.27
C SER A 278 12.50 27.68 9.34
N VAL A 279 11.73 27.06 8.45
CA VAL A 279 12.24 26.33 7.29
C VAL A 279 11.74 27.05 6.04
N VAL A 280 12.66 27.51 5.19
CA VAL A 280 12.34 28.30 3.99
C VAL A 280 12.92 27.66 2.74
N PHE A 281 12.19 27.76 1.63
CA PHE A 281 12.71 27.41 0.31
C PHE A 281 13.19 28.66 -0.42
N ILE A 282 14.31 28.55 -1.12
CA ILE A 282 14.78 29.53 -2.10
C ILE A 282 14.97 28.88 -3.46
N ASN A 283 15.02 29.71 -4.51
CA ASN A 283 15.14 29.27 -5.90
C ASN A 283 14.14 28.16 -6.25
N SER A 284 12.93 28.27 -5.72
CA SER A 284 11.86 27.32 -5.95
C SER A 284 11.08 27.71 -7.19
N VAL A 285 10.75 26.71 -8.02
CA VAL A 285 9.93 26.87 -9.22
C VAL A 285 8.51 26.31 -9.05
N SER A 286 8.16 25.82 -7.86
CA SER A 286 6.81 25.36 -7.55
C SER A 286 6.41 25.68 -6.10
N SER A 287 5.11 25.95 -5.89
CA SER A 287 4.53 26.08 -4.54
C SER A 287 4.43 24.74 -3.79
N VAL A 288 4.83 23.62 -4.41
CA VAL A 288 4.56 22.24 -3.95
C VAL A 288 5.81 21.59 -3.34
N GLN A 289 6.78 22.38 -2.91
CA GLN A 289 8.08 21.84 -2.49
C GLN A 289 8.07 21.21 -1.09
N SER A 290 7.09 21.56 -0.26
CA SER A 290 6.84 20.93 1.04
C SER A 290 6.40 19.47 0.89
N ASP A 291 5.79 19.07 -0.23
CA ASP A 291 5.49 17.66 -0.52
C ASP A 291 6.75 16.82 -0.78
N ASN A 292 7.84 17.44 -1.23
CA ASN A 292 9.13 16.79 -1.47
C ASN A 292 10.15 16.98 -0.31
N LEU A 293 9.65 17.35 0.87
CA LEU A 293 10.46 17.51 2.07
C LEU A 293 9.99 16.54 3.16
N PHE A 294 10.88 15.65 3.58
CA PHE A 294 10.56 14.56 4.51
C PHE A 294 11.45 14.60 5.75
N TRP A 295 10.83 14.49 6.92
CA TRP A 295 11.50 14.41 8.21
C TRP A 295 11.18 13.08 8.86
N GLN A 296 12.04 12.08 8.67
CA GLN A 296 11.94 10.80 9.38
C GLN A 296 12.58 10.97 10.77
N VAL A 297 11.79 10.79 11.83
CA VAL A 297 12.20 11.02 13.21
C VAL A 297 12.10 9.74 14.03
N GLY A 298 13.24 9.26 14.55
CA GLY A 298 13.39 7.99 15.25
C GLY A 298 12.70 7.91 16.61
N ALA A 299 12.41 9.05 17.23
CA ALA A 299 11.62 9.16 18.45
C ALA A 299 10.46 10.13 18.24
N SER A 300 10.53 11.32 18.83
CA SER A 300 9.46 12.33 18.80
C SER A 300 9.94 13.65 18.20
N ALA A 301 9.01 14.42 17.65
CA ALA A 301 9.27 15.78 17.17
C ALA A 301 8.56 16.81 18.06
N THR A 302 9.22 17.92 18.37
CA THR A 302 8.65 19.03 19.12
C THR A 302 8.96 20.34 18.41
N LEU A 303 7.92 21.04 17.92
CA LEU A 303 8.09 22.37 17.35
C LEU A 303 7.88 23.42 18.45
N GLY A 304 8.86 24.31 18.63
CA GLY A 304 8.76 25.46 19.52
C GLY A 304 7.64 26.42 19.11
N THR A 305 7.23 27.29 20.03
CA THR A 305 6.16 28.26 19.77
C THR A 305 6.44 29.07 18.52
N THR A 306 5.39 29.38 17.75
CA THR A 306 5.47 30.25 16.56
C THR A 306 6.52 29.85 15.52
N THR A 307 6.96 28.58 15.52
CA THR A 307 7.81 28.01 14.47
C THR A 307 7.05 27.99 13.15
N SER A 308 7.67 28.44 12.06
CA SER A 308 7.15 28.30 10.69
C SER A 308 7.83 27.13 9.99
N PHE A 309 7.20 25.97 9.99
CA PHE A 309 7.79 24.72 9.56
C PHE A 309 7.26 24.28 8.20
N LYS A 310 8.09 23.59 7.43
CA LYS A 310 7.72 23.02 6.13
C LYS A 310 8.05 21.54 6.07
N GLY A 311 7.21 20.78 5.38
CA GLY A 311 7.43 19.38 5.07
C GLY A 311 6.68 18.37 5.93
N ASN A 312 6.96 17.10 5.67
CA ASN A 312 6.22 15.96 6.19
C ASN A 312 6.99 15.33 7.36
N ILE A 313 6.52 15.58 8.58
CA ILE A 313 7.08 14.96 9.79
C ILE A 313 6.50 13.56 9.94
N MET A 314 7.37 12.55 9.95
CA MET A 314 7.05 11.15 10.20
C MET A 314 7.81 10.69 11.45
N ALA A 315 7.17 10.80 12.61
CA ALA A 315 7.76 10.43 13.89
C ALA A 315 7.38 9.01 14.30
N LEU A 316 8.34 8.25 14.84
CA LEU A 316 8.07 6.91 15.36
C LEU A 316 7.12 6.96 16.57
N SER A 317 7.35 7.92 17.46
CA SER A 317 6.58 8.11 18.68
C SER A 317 5.59 9.27 18.52
N SER A 318 5.83 10.42 19.14
CA SER A 318 4.84 11.51 19.22
C SER A 318 5.30 12.77 18.48
N ILE A 319 4.35 13.65 18.17
CA ILE A 319 4.61 15.00 17.66
C ILE A 319 3.94 16.02 18.56
N THR A 320 4.64 17.06 18.96
CA THR A 320 4.09 18.19 19.74
C THR A 320 4.31 19.50 18.99
N LEU A 321 3.22 20.22 18.73
CA LEU A 321 3.22 21.57 18.19
C LEU A 321 2.86 22.53 19.32
N ASN A 322 3.84 23.28 19.81
CA ASN A 322 3.57 24.29 20.82
C ASN A 322 2.80 25.48 20.21
N THR A 323 2.31 26.35 21.09
CA THR A 323 1.41 27.46 20.76
C THR A 323 1.83 28.22 19.50
N GLY A 324 0.94 28.29 18.52
CA GLY A 324 1.13 29.13 17.34
C GLY A 324 2.13 28.59 16.31
N ALA A 325 2.71 27.40 16.49
CA ALA A 325 3.51 26.78 15.44
C ALA A 325 2.64 26.51 14.19
N VAL A 326 3.23 26.69 13.01
CA VAL A 326 2.60 26.52 11.71
C VAL A 326 3.35 25.45 10.93
N ILE A 327 2.60 24.57 10.25
CA ILE A 327 3.15 23.59 9.32
C ILE A 327 2.51 23.77 7.95
N GLU A 328 3.33 23.93 6.92
CA GLU A 328 2.96 23.63 5.53
C GLU A 328 3.53 22.26 5.18
N GLY A 329 2.68 21.23 5.23
CA GLY A 329 3.11 19.84 5.28
C GLY A 329 2.20 18.98 6.16
N ARG A 330 2.80 18.02 6.88
CA ARG A 330 2.06 16.99 7.65
C ARG A 330 2.72 16.72 9.00
N ALA A 331 1.89 16.37 9.99
CA ALA A 331 2.32 15.87 11.30
C ALA A 331 1.81 14.43 11.49
N LEU A 332 2.69 13.45 11.24
CA LEU A 332 2.35 12.03 11.16
C LEU A 332 3.12 11.23 12.24
N ALA A 333 2.43 10.84 13.31
CA ALA A 333 2.97 10.07 14.43
C ALA A 333 2.51 8.60 14.33
N ARG A 334 3.48 7.67 14.26
CA ARG A 334 3.18 6.24 14.07
C ARG A 334 2.57 5.58 15.31
N ASN A 335 3.26 5.69 16.45
CA ASN A 335 2.87 4.95 17.66
C ASN A 335 2.30 5.86 18.76
N GLY A 336 2.69 7.14 18.75
CA GLY A 336 2.38 8.10 19.80
C GLY A 336 1.25 9.05 19.43
N ALA A 337 1.19 10.13 20.20
CA ALA A 337 0.16 11.16 20.08
C ALA A 337 0.62 12.32 19.19
N VAL A 338 -0.35 13.06 18.65
CA VAL A 338 -0.11 14.41 18.16
C VAL A 338 -0.78 15.41 19.11
N THR A 339 0.01 16.31 19.68
CA THR A 339 -0.47 17.36 20.60
C THR A 339 -0.36 18.72 19.93
N LEU A 340 -1.45 19.48 19.93
CA LEU A 340 -1.63 20.74 19.23
C LEU A 340 -2.02 21.85 20.22
N ASP A 341 -1.55 23.07 19.96
CA ASP A 341 -1.98 24.29 20.63
C ASP A 341 -2.00 25.47 19.64
N THR A 342 -3.20 25.94 19.30
CA THR A 342 -3.42 27.14 18.48
C THR A 342 -2.58 27.14 17.19
N ASN A 343 -2.55 26.01 16.48
CA ASN A 343 -1.69 25.79 15.32
C ASN A 343 -2.43 25.99 13.99
N THR A 344 -1.67 26.20 12.92
CA THR A 344 -2.18 26.09 11.55
C THR A 344 -1.41 24.98 10.84
N ILE A 345 -2.11 23.95 10.37
CA ILE A 345 -1.53 22.86 9.60
C ILE A 345 -2.23 22.81 8.25
N THR A 346 -1.48 22.96 7.18
CA THR A 346 -2.00 22.99 5.81
C THR A 346 -1.26 21.97 4.97
N LEU A 347 -2.00 21.05 4.33
CA LEU A 347 -1.42 20.17 3.32
C LEU A 347 -0.75 20.98 2.22
N PRO A 348 0.36 20.51 1.65
CA PRO A 348 0.90 21.10 0.43
C PRO A 348 -0.16 21.11 -0.67
N ALA A 349 -0.21 22.18 -1.46
CA ALA A 349 -1.13 22.25 -2.58
C ALA A 349 -0.79 21.14 -3.60
N PRO A 350 -1.78 20.46 -4.19
CA PRO A 350 -1.57 19.37 -5.14
C PRO A 350 -0.81 19.79 -6.40
#